data_AF-A0A383VVZ4-F1
#
_entry.id   AF-A0A383VVZ4-F1
#
_cell.length_a   1.000
_cell.length_b   1.000
_cell.length_c   1.000
_cell.angle_alpha   90.00
_cell.angle_beta   90.00
_cell.angle_gamma   90.00
#
_symmetry.space_group_name_H-M   'P 1'
#
loop_
_entity.id
_entity.type
_entity.pdbx_description
1 polymer ?
#
loop_
_entity_poly.entity_id
_entity_poly.type
_entity_poly.pdbx_seq_one_letter_code
_entity_poly.pdbx_strand_id
1 'polypeptide(L)'
;MAWLQQPQQQLAMVLHSCPSEVDPGTVEDLWAAGSKVTARVALLLVSCKAMDGVAELAVDMSQQLLQSGVLVSWIELMPLLLQQQQQQQQQRAGGPEGDCGELLDILEVLRTLPGLWIAAMPVVPSEAATLLHAALPLLQQLQCCGRLLPVSATAAAAGPNSRESVRVKYNKLELACADFTCHLCRTVALSQLGAEAEAGSASLLREPAVTQLLQQQLTVCIMLLHQQHSEQQQQQQSRQSIKQQLRADLLPIPAFHQHPDMLQLLPGGQAYLDAAGQVVAAACGDGVSDSRPTCVGRARMFGAALEITLRLCCVPQQGGETFDANVPVLSAAAVRLVLELQLLAAGAVQRLQQQQQQQQQQQQQQQQQQQQQQQQQQPMDRSDHPGQLLLTSFQLLHSQWQAVRQSGSSCLLPEVLPAAGLQLLQALAAPLQQLQLAPSSDEWHARAVEEAAGSTPGSLGQQLLALNAAAPGLTMTQLMQATSGVTATPLLQA
;
A
#
# COMPACT_ATOMS: atom_id res chain seq x y z
N MET A 1 -12.62 30.74 7.67
CA MET A 1 -11.25 30.65 8.20
C MET A 1 -11.03 31.56 9.40
N ALA A 2 -11.30 32.87 9.36
CA ALA A 2 -11.09 33.76 10.52
C ALA A 2 -11.77 33.32 11.84
N TRP A 3 -12.94 32.70 11.76
CA TRP A 3 -13.63 32.15 12.95
C TRP A 3 -12.90 30.95 13.59
N LEU A 4 -12.12 30.18 12.82
CA LEU A 4 -11.33 29.04 13.30
C LEU A 4 -10.08 29.47 14.09
N GLN A 5 -9.70 30.75 14.04
CA GLN A 5 -8.53 31.29 14.77
C GLN A 5 -8.84 31.64 16.24
N GLN A 6 -10.07 31.39 16.70
CA GLN A 6 -10.44 31.61 18.11
C GLN A 6 -9.75 30.57 19.02
N PRO A 7 -9.20 30.98 20.18
CA PRO A 7 -8.58 30.06 21.15
C PRO A 7 -9.52 28.92 21.55
N GLN A 8 -9.01 27.68 21.59
CA GLN A 8 -9.77 26.49 22.03
C GLN A 8 -10.54 26.72 23.34
N GLN A 9 -9.94 27.44 24.30
CA GLN A 9 -10.56 27.78 25.58
C GLN A 9 -11.67 28.83 25.47
N GLN A 10 -11.60 29.76 24.51
CA GLN A 10 -12.67 30.71 24.24
C GLN A 10 -13.85 30.03 23.56
N LEU A 11 -13.60 29.07 22.65
CA LEU A 11 -14.65 28.18 22.18
C LEU A 11 -15.27 27.43 23.36
N ALA A 12 -14.49 26.66 24.13
CA ALA A 12 -15.03 25.89 25.27
C ALA A 12 -15.80 26.75 26.30
N MET A 13 -15.36 27.99 26.59
CA MET A 13 -16.05 28.90 27.53
C MET A 13 -17.33 29.53 26.98
N VAL A 14 -17.34 29.98 25.72
CA VAL A 14 -18.57 30.50 25.08
C VAL A 14 -19.64 29.41 25.04
N LEU A 15 -19.20 28.16 25.01
CA LEU A 15 -20.03 26.97 24.84
C LEU A 15 -20.55 26.38 26.17
N HIS A 16 -19.87 26.64 27.29
CA HIS A 16 -20.36 26.31 28.63
C HIS A 16 -21.39 27.30 29.20
N SER A 17 -21.63 28.44 28.53
CA SER A 17 -22.42 29.55 29.06
C SER A 17 -23.90 29.57 28.63
N CYS A 18 -24.37 28.59 27.87
CA CYS A 18 -25.74 28.58 27.32
C CYS A 18 -26.61 27.48 27.97
N PRO A 19 -27.70 27.82 28.66
CA PRO A 19 -28.60 26.83 29.24
C PRO A 19 -29.86 26.65 28.37
N SER A 20 -30.01 25.49 27.71
CA SER A 20 -31.23 24.65 27.69
C SER A 20 -31.33 23.70 26.48
N GLU A 21 -32.34 22.82 26.53
CA GLU A 21 -32.57 21.55 25.84
C GLU A 21 -32.76 21.63 24.30
N VAL A 22 -31.73 21.14 23.57
CA VAL A 22 -31.64 20.78 22.13
C VAL A 22 -32.11 21.85 21.12
N ASP A 23 -31.25 22.84 20.84
CA ASP A 23 -31.52 24.01 19.97
C ASP A 23 -30.31 24.24 19.01
N PRO A 24 -30.49 24.57 17.71
CA PRO A 24 -29.41 24.89 16.76
C PRO A 24 -28.53 26.04 17.28
N GLY A 25 -27.31 25.70 17.69
CA GLY A 25 -26.38 26.64 18.34
C GLY A 25 -25.33 25.98 19.24
N THR A 26 -25.23 24.65 19.21
CA THR A 26 -24.25 23.89 20.00
C THR A 26 -22.84 23.96 19.39
N VAL A 27 -21.82 23.64 20.18
CA VAL A 27 -20.42 23.51 19.72
C VAL A 27 -20.37 22.57 18.54
N GLU A 28 -21.04 21.46 18.75
CA GLU A 28 -21.07 20.27 17.92
C GLU A 28 -21.67 20.61 16.57
N ASP A 29 -22.80 21.33 16.53
CA ASP A 29 -23.41 21.82 15.28
C ASP A 29 -22.47 22.74 14.50
N LEU A 30 -21.77 23.63 15.21
CA LEU A 30 -20.91 24.61 14.60
C LEU A 30 -19.60 23.98 14.08
N TRP A 31 -19.05 23.01 14.80
CA TRP A 31 -17.94 22.17 14.35
C TRP A 31 -18.34 21.25 13.20
N ALA A 32 -19.52 20.64 13.25
CA ALA A 32 -20.06 19.83 12.16
C ALA A 32 -20.26 20.68 10.90
N ALA A 33 -20.85 21.87 11.04
CA ALA A 33 -21.01 22.82 9.94
C ALA A 33 -19.65 23.28 9.38
N GLY A 34 -18.71 23.64 10.26
CA GLY A 34 -17.35 24.03 9.87
C GLY A 34 -16.60 22.92 9.15
N SER A 35 -16.71 21.69 9.63
CA SER A 35 -16.13 20.49 9.02
C SER A 35 -16.77 20.23 7.66
N LYS A 36 -18.10 20.27 7.54
CA LYS A 36 -18.81 20.13 6.25
C LYS A 36 -18.37 21.18 5.24
N VAL A 37 -18.29 22.45 5.64
CA VAL A 37 -17.83 23.52 4.76
C VAL A 37 -16.40 23.27 4.31
N THR A 38 -15.50 22.90 5.23
CA THR A 38 -14.10 22.59 4.92
C THR A 38 -13.98 21.41 3.96
N ALA A 39 -14.72 20.32 4.19
CA ALA A 39 -14.74 19.16 3.29
C ALA A 39 -15.24 19.53 1.89
N ARG A 40 -16.28 20.37 1.80
CA ARG A 40 -16.84 20.82 0.51
C ARG A 40 -15.86 21.71 -0.24
N VAL A 41 -15.18 22.63 0.46
CA VAL A 41 -14.14 23.46 -0.13
C VAL A 41 -12.98 22.60 -0.61
N ALA A 42 -12.47 21.68 0.23
CA ALA A 42 -11.39 20.77 -0.14
C ALA A 42 -11.77 19.90 -1.34
N LEU A 43 -12.99 19.35 -1.39
CA LEU A 43 -13.48 18.56 -2.52
C LEU A 43 -13.58 19.39 -3.81
N LEU A 44 -14.03 20.64 -3.71
CA LEU A 44 -14.10 21.56 -4.84
C LEU A 44 -12.69 21.86 -5.37
N LEU A 45 -11.73 22.13 -4.48
CA LEU A 45 -10.32 22.34 -4.86
C LEU A 45 -9.72 21.10 -5.54
N VAL A 46 -9.96 19.90 -5.03
CA VAL A 46 -9.52 18.64 -5.65
C VAL A 46 -10.14 18.43 -7.04
N SER A 47 -11.36 18.92 -7.26
CA SER A 47 -12.08 18.79 -8.54
C SER A 47 -11.60 19.81 -9.58
N CYS A 48 -11.15 20.99 -9.15
CA CYS A 48 -10.64 22.06 -10.01
C CYS A 48 -9.20 21.83 -10.52
N LYS A 49 -8.80 20.55 -10.75
CA LYS A 49 -7.43 20.16 -11.14
C LYS A 49 -6.88 21.06 -12.27
N ALA A 50 -5.59 21.41 -12.15
CA ALA A 50 -4.77 22.08 -13.17
C ALA A 50 -4.85 23.62 -13.28
N MET A 51 -5.20 24.33 -12.20
CA MET A 51 -4.93 25.78 -12.12
C MET A 51 -3.89 26.06 -11.04
N ASP A 52 -2.84 26.80 -11.37
CA ASP A 52 -1.75 27.12 -10.43
C ASP A 52 -2.28 27.77 -9.13
N GLY A 53 -3.27 28.66 -9.25
CA GLY A 53 -3.90 29.29 -8.08
C GLY A 53 -4.68 28.32 -7.16
N VAL A 54 -5.07 27.14 -7.64
CA VAL A 54 -5.70 26.12 -6.77
C VAL A 54 -4.66 25.43 -5.89
N ALA A 55 -3.44 25.25 -6.39
CA ALA A 55 -2.34 24.69 -5.61
C ALA A 55 -1.89 25.65 -4.51
N GLU A 56 -1.78 26.96 -4.80
CA GLU A 56 -1.49 27.98 -3.79
C GLU A 56 -2.59 28.03 -2.71
N LEU A 57 -3.86 28.05 -3.12
CA LEU A 57 -4.98 28.04 -2.18
C LEU A 57 -5.03 26.76 -1.32
N ALA A 58 -4.61 25.62 -1.88
CA ALA A 58 -4.47 24.37 -1.14
C ALA A 58 -3.40 24.43 -0.05
N VAL A 59 -2.25 25.05 -0.35
CA VAL A 59 -1.18 25.32 0.61
C VAL A 59 -1.69 26.27 1.69
N ASP A 60 -2.26 27.41 1.31
CA ASP A 60 -2.79 28.42 2.23
C ASP A 60 -3.84 27.83 3.18
N MET A 61 -4.76 27.02 2.65
CA MET A 61 -5.77 26.35 3.47
C MET A 61 -5.12 25.38 4.45
N SER A 62 -4.15 24.58 4.01
CA SER A 62 -3.43 23.62 4.88
C SER A 62 -2.63 24.35 5.96
N GLN A 63 -1.95 25.44 5.59
CA GLN A 63 -1.20 26.29 6.51
C GLN A 63 -2.12 26.94 7.54
N GLN A 64 -3.27 27.46 7.13
CA GLN A 64 -4.24 28.07 8.05
C GLN A 64 -4.88 27.03 8.98
N LEU A 65 -5.21 25.83 8.49
CA LEU A 65 -5.73 24.74 9.33
C LEU A 65 -4.70 24.30 10.39
N LEU A 66 -3.42 24.31 10.03
CA LEU A 66 -2.32 24.04 10.93
C LEU A 66 -2.13 25.16 11.96
N GLN A 67 -1.99 26.42 11.51
CA GLN A 67 -1.74 27.58 12.38
C GLN A 67 -2.90 27.88 13.33
N SER A 68 -4.13 27.59 12.93
CA SER A 68 -5.30 27.71 13.81
C SER A 68 -5.41 26.58 14.84
N GLY A 69 -4.63 25.51 14.72
CA GLY A 69 -4.73 24.32 15.56
C GLY A 69 -5.98 23.48 15.29
N VAL A 70 -6.78 23.81 14.27
CA VAL A 70 -8.01 23.09 13.93
C VAL A 70 -7.71 21.70 13.40
N LEU A 71 -6.68 21.58 12.56
CA LEU A 71 -6.26 20.27 12.05
C LEU A 71 -5.87 19.34 13.20
N VAL A 72 -5.05 19.84 14.13
CA VAL A 72 -4.64 19.10 15.33
C VAL A 72 -5.86 18.76 16.20
N SER A 73 -6.77 19.72 16.41
CA SER A 73 -7.99 19.51 17.19
C SER A 73 -8.88 18.41 16.59
N TRP A 74 -9.12 18.42 15.27
CA TRP A 74 -9.88 17.35 14.60
C TRP A 74 -9.23 15.98 14.76
N ILE A 75 -7.91 15.95 14.62
CA ILE A 75 -7.12 14.75 14.75
C ILE A 75 -7.19 14.19 16.18
N GLU A 76 -7.13 15.04 17.21
CA GLU A 76 -7.23 14.66 18.62
C GLU A 76 -8.66 14.32 19.05
N LEU A 77 -9.68 14.94 18.43
CA LEU A 77 -11.08 14.65 18.69
C LEU A 77 -11.50 13.29 18.14
N MET A 78 -10.97 12.87 17.00
CA MET A 78 -11.29 11.58 16.37
C MET A 78 -11.18 10.37 17.32
N PRO A 79 -10.06 10.13 18.04
CA PRO A 79 -9.97 9.04 18.99
C PRO A 79 -10.91 9.20 20.19
N LEU A 80 -11.15 10.43 20.66
CA LEU A 80 -12.10 10.68 21.75
C LEU A 80 -13.53 10.33 21.36
N LEU A 81 -13.96 10.70 20.15
CA LEU A 81 -15.28 10.36 19.61
C LEU A 81 -15.42 8.86 19.38
N LEU A 82 -14.38 8.19 18.85
CA LEU A 82 -14.36 6.72 18.70
C LEU A 82 -14.45 6.02 20.06
N GLN A 83 -13.71 6.50 21.06
CA GLN A 83 -13.74 5.96 22.42
C GLN A 83 -15.10 6.18 23.09
N GLN A 84 -15.68 7.37 22.95
CA GLN A 84 -17.02 7.68 23.46
C GLN A 84 -18.07 6.76 22.82
N GLN A 85 -18.00 6.56 21.50
CA GLN A 85 -18.88 5.63 20.79
C GLN A 85 -18.75 4.20 21.34
N GLN A 86 -17.52 3.74 21.59
CA GLN A 86 -17.26 2.42 22.18
C GLN A 86 -17.84 2.29 23.59
N GLN A 87 -17.70 3.32 24.44
CA GLN A 87 -18.26 3.34 25.79
C GLN A 87 -19.80 3.33 25.77
N GLN A 88 -20.43 4.15 24.92
CA GLN A 88 -21.88 4.17 24.78
C GLN A 88 -22.43 2.81 24.34
N GLN A 89 -21.72 2.10 23.45
CA GLN A 89 -22.10 0.75 23.02
C GLN A 89 -22.05 -0.26 24.17
N GLN A 90 -21.05 -0.18 25.05
CA GLN A 90 -20.95 -1.07 26.20
C GLN A 90 -22.06 -0.81 27.24
N GLN A 91 -22.49 0.45 27.39
CA GLN A 91 -23.52 0.83 28.36
C GLN A 91 -24.95 0.58 27.88
N ARG A 92 -25.21 0.67 26.57
CA ARG A 92 -26.55 0.50 25.99
C ARG A 92 -26.69 -0.86 25.31
N ALA A 93 -26.94 -1.91 26.09
CA ALA A 93 -27.26 -3.25 25.58
C ALA A 93 -28.67 -3.37 24.92
N GLY A 94 -29.16 -2.31 24.27
CA GLY A 94 -30.48 -2.27 23.64
C GLY A 94 -31.06 -0.87 23.36
N GLY A 95 -30.27 0.19 23.54
CA GLY A 95 -30.70 1.56 23.20
C GLY A 95 -30.52 1.87 21.71
N PRO A 96 -31.23 2.89 21.18
CA PRO A 96 -31.00 3.37 19.81
C PRO A 96 -29.53 3.77 19.62
N GLU A 97 -28.97 3.39 18.46
CA GLU A 97 -27.61 3.69 18.06
C GLU A 97 -27.41 5.21 18.04
N GLY A 98 -26.36 5.71 18.70
CA GLY A 98 -26.05 7.14 18.73
C GLY A 98 -25.74 7.68 17.34
N ASP A 99 -26.09 8.93 17.09
CA ASP A 99 -25.74 9.62 15.85
C ASP A 99 -24.21 9.71 15.73
N CYS A 100 -23.68 9.32 14.56
CA CYS A 100 -22.24 9.34 14.26
C CYS A 100 -21.90 10.41 13.21
N GLY A 101 -22.85 11.31 12.90
CA GLY A 101 -22.72 12.34 11.86
C GLY A 101 -21.43 13.16 11.98
N GLU A 102 -21.12 13.66 13.17
CA GLU A 102 -19.92 14.49 13.42
C GLU A 102 -18.61 13.78 13.08
N LEU A 103 -18.46 12.53 13.54
CA LEU A 103 -17.29 11.72 13.26
C LEU A 103 -17.15 11.44 11.76
N LEU A 104 -18.27 11.16 11.08
CA LEU A 104 -18.28 10.94 9.63
C LEU A 104 -17.88 12.20 8.86
N ASP A 105 -18.31 13.38 9.31
CA ASP A 105 -17.94 14.66 8.70
C ASP A 105 -16.45 14.96 8.90
N ILE A 106 -15.90 14.74 10.10
CA ILE A 106 -14.46 14.91 10.38
C ILE A 106 -13.62 13.96 9.51
N LEU A 107 -13.99 12.67 9.46
CA LEU A 107 -13.30 11.69 8.62
C LEU A 107 -13.34 12.09 7.14
N GLU A 108 -14.45 12.67 6.67
CA GLU A 108 -14.56 13.14 5.30
C GLU A 108 -13.63 14.33 5.01
N VAL A 109 -13.52 15.30 5.93
CA VAL A 109 -12.54 16.40 5.79
C VAL A 109 -11.13 15.83 5.70
N LEU A 110 -10.74 15.04 6.71
CA LEU A 110 -9.39 14.48 6.78
C LEU A 110 -9.07 13.63 5.55
N ARG A 111 -10.05 12.93 4.98
CA ARG A 111 -9.89 12.11 3.76
C ARG A 111 -9.59 12.96 2.52
N THR A 112 -10.16 14.16 2.44
CA THR A 112 -9.97 15.04 1.28
C THR A 112 -8.61 15.73 1.24
N LEU A 113 -8.00 15.98 2.40
CA LEU A 113 -6.73 16.71 2.51
C LEU A 113 -5.56 16.00 1.79
N PRO A 114 -5.31 14.69 1.93
CA PRO A 114 -4.26 13.99 1.18
C PRO A 114 -4.40 14.15 -0.33
N GLY A 115 -5.63 14.06 -0.86
CA GLY A 115 -5.88 14.24 -2.30
C GLY A 115 -5.56 15.67 -2.78
N LEU A 116 -5.82 16.65 -1.93
CA LEU A 116 -5.46 18.05 -2.16
C LEU A 116 -3.93 18.24 -2.17
N TRP A 117 -3.23 17.63 -1.21
CA TRP A 117 -1.77 17.70 -1.12
C TRP A 117 -1.07 17.03 -2.31
N ILE A 118 -1.56 15.87 -2.77
CA ILE A 118 -1.08 15.20 -3.99
C ILE A 118 -1.20 16.12 -5.21
N ALA A 119 -2.30 16.86 -5.32
CA ALA A 119 -2.54 17.76 -6.45
C ALA A 119 -1.67 19.03 -6.39
N ALA A 120 -1.43 19.56 -5.18
CA ALA A 120 -0.67 20.80 -4.99
C ALA A 120 0.85 20.59 -5.10
N MET A 121 1.39 19.51 -4.52
CA MET A 121 2.82 19.29 -4.36
C MET A 121 3.65 19.42 -5.65
N PRO A 122 3.22 18.89 -6.83
CA PRO A 122 3.97 19.04 -8.08
C PRO A 122 3.97 20.46 -8.64
N VAL A 123 2.99 21.30 -8.27
CA VAL A 123 2.78 22.65 -8.80
C VAL A 123 3.54 23.68 -7.96
N VAL A 124 3.56 23.51 -6.64
CA VAL A 124 4.21 24.42 -5.68
C VAL A 124 5.24 23.69 -4.82
N PRO A 125 6.32 23.14 -5.41
CA PRO A 125 7.29 22.32 -4.68
C PRO A 125 8.02 23.07 -3.57
N SER A 126 8.12 24.40 -3.64
CA SER A 126 8.69 25.25 -2.58
C SER A 126 7.89 25.19 -1.28
N GLU A 127 6.58 24.93 -1.37
CA GLU A 127 5.66 24.88 -0.23
C GLU A 127 5.40 23.45 0.27
N ALA A 128 6.08 22.45 -0.30
CA ALA A 128 5.90 21.06 0.09
C ALA A 128 6.19 20.83 1.57
N ALA A 129 7.13 21.56 2.18
CA ALA A 129 7.42 21.48 3.62
C ALA A 129 6.18 21.78 4.48
N THR A 130 5.37 22.77 4.10
CA THR A 130 4.11 23.11 4.79
C THR A 130 3.11 21.96 4.73
N LEU A 131 2.96 21.34 3.56
CA LEU A 131 2.05 20.20 3.36
C LEU A 131 2.50 18.98 4.19
N LEU A 132 3.81 18.72 4.24
CA LEU A 132 4.39 17.62 5.01
C LEU A 132 4.19 17.82 6.52
N HIS A 133 4.36 19.06 6.99
CA HIS A 133 4.12 19.40 8.39
C HIS A 133 2.65 19.22 8.78
N ALA A 134 1.72 19.54 7.87
CA ALA A 134 0.29 19.27 8.06
C ALA A 134 -0.07 17.77 8.02
N ALA A 135 0.63 16.98 7.19
CA ALA A 135 0.38 15.55 7.05
C ALA A 135 0.85 14.71 8.25
N LEU A 136 1.94 15.12 8.91
CA LEU A 136 2.56 14.39 10.01
C LEU A 136 1.59 14.01 11.15
N PRO A 137 0.86 14.96 11.80
CA PRO A 137 -0.02 14.62 12.91
C PRO A 137 -1.17 13.70 12.47
N LEU A 138 -1.66 13.84 11.23
CA LEU A 138 -2.72 12.99 10.69
C LEU A 138 -2.24 11.54 10.58
N LEU A 139 -1.06 11.33 9.99
CA LEU A 139 -0.47 10.00 9.80
C LEU A 139 -0.20 9.30 11.14
N GLN A 140 0.32 10.03 12.13
CA GLN A 140 0.58 9.49 13.48
C GLN A 140 -0.72 9.04 14.17
N GLN A 141 -1.80 9.81 14.02
CA GLN A 141 -3.04 9.58 14.77
C GLN A 141 -3.99 8.57 14.11
N LEU A 142 -3.83 8.31 12.82
CA LEU A 142 -4.53 7.20 12.16
C LEU A 142 -4.25 5.88 12.87
N GLN A 143 -2.99 5.61 13.22
CA GLN A 143 -2.62 4.38 13.92
C GLN A 143 -3.24 4.27 15.32
N CYS A 144 -3.43 5.39 16.02
CA CYS A 144 -4.16 5.42 17.29
C CYS A 144 -5.64 5.09 17.10
N CYS A 145 -6.26 5.65 16.07
CA CYS A 145 -7.70 5.49 15.81
C CYS A 145 -8.06 4.07 15.34
N GLY A 146 -7.18 3.43 14.57
CA GLY A 146 -7.36 2.04 14.17
C GLY A 146 -7.52 1.10 15.37
N ARG A 147 -6.84 1.35 16.49
CA ARG A 147 -6.96 0.53 17.72
C ARG A 147 -8.29 0.69 18.45
N LEU A 148 -8.96 1.81 18.24
CA LEU A 148 -10.26 2.13 18.85
C LEU A 148 -11.43 1.62 18.00
N LEU A 149 -11.17 1.25 16.74
CA LEU A 149 -12.21 0.68 15.90
C LEU A 149 -12.68 -0.67 16.46
N PRO A 150 -13.98 -0.87 16.57
CA PRO A 150 -14.52 -2.05 17.22
C PRO A 150 -14.21 -3.33 16.43
N VAL A 151 -13.62 -4.30 17.13
CA VAL A 151 -13.39 -5.68 16.66
C VAL A 151 -14.72 -6.45 16.69
N SER A 152 -15.61 -6.15 15.76
CA SER A 152 -16.97 -6.70 15.79
C SER A 152 -17.03 -8.04 15.05
N ALA A 153 -16.70 -9.13 15.74
CA ALA A 153 -16.86 -10.49 15.21
C ALA A 153 -18.23 -11.14 15.54
N THR A 154 -19.00 -10.59 16.49
CA THR A 154 -20.18 -11.28 17.06
C THR A 154 -21.49 -10.50 17.06
N ALA A 155 -21.51 -9.23 16.61
CA ALA A 155 -22.71 -8.41 16.63
C ALA A 155 -23.52 -8.52 15.32
N ALA A 156 -23.98 -9.73 14.96
CA ALA A 156 -24.87 -9.93 13.81
C ALA A 156 -26.31 -9.40 14.02
N ALA A 157 -26.61 -8.83 15.20
CA ALA A 157 -27.97 -8.46 15.61
C ALA A 157 -28.21 -6.93 15.76
N ALA A 158 -27.17 -6.08 15.60
CA ALA A 158 -27.32 -4.62 15.66
C ALA A 158 -27.42 -4.03 14.25
N GLY A 159 -28.23 -2.98 14.08
CA GLY A 159 -28.52 -2.35 12.79
C GLY A 159 -27.26 -2.02 11.97
N PRO A 160 -27.21 -2.38 10.67
CA PRO A 160 -25.96 -2.39 9.89
C PRO A 160 -25.41 -1.02 9.44
N ASN A 161 -26.08 0.11 9.72
CA ASN A 161 -25.87 1.30 8.90
C ASN A 161 -24.83 2.31 9.45
N SER A 162 -24.80 2.58 10.77
CA SER A 162 -23.94 3.67 11.29
C SER A 162 -22.48 3.24 11.46
N ARG A 163 -22.26 2.12 12.16
CA ARG A 163 -20.91 1.61 12.47
C ARG A 163 -20.10 1.25 11.23
N GLU A 164 -20.76 0.64 10.25
CA GLU A 164 -20.11 0.27 8.99
C GLU A 164 -19.76 1.53 8.17
N SER A 165 -20.60 2.57 8.21
CA SER A 165 -20.30 3.86 7.59
C SER A 165 -19.02 4.48 8.16
N VAL A 166 -18.86 4.50 9.49
CA VAL A 166 -17.64 5.01 10.15
C VAL A 166 -16.41 4.23 9.71
N ARG A 167 -16.48 2.89 9.74
CA ARG A 167 -15.38 2.02 9.32
C ARG A 167 -15.00 2.23 7.85
N VAL A 168 -15.99 2.30 6.96
CA VAL A 168 -15.78 2.56 5.53
C VAL A 168 -15.13 3.93 5.32
N LYS A 169 -15.56 4.99 6.02
CA LYS A 169 -14.96 6.32 5.94
C LYS A 169 -13.52 6.33 6.45
N TYR A 170 -13.25 5.65 7.57
CA TYR A 170 -11.91 5.50 8.10
C TYR A 170 -10.97 4.77 7.13
N ASN A 171 -11.40 3.62 6.57
CA ASN A 171 -10.61 2.88 5.59
C ASN A 171 -10.34 3.70 4.32
N LYS A 172 -11.30 4.55 3.90
CA LYS A 172 -11.08 5.50 2.80
C LYS A 172 -10.06 6.59 3.15
N LEU A 173 -10.04 7.07 4.39
CA LEU A 173 -9.05 8.01 4.89
C LEU A 173 -7.64 7.38 4.91
N GLU A 174 -7.50 6.15 5.43
CA GLU A 174 -6.23 5.42 5.38
C GLU A 174 -5.73 5.23 3.95
N LEU A 175 -6.61 4.79 3.04
CA LEU A 175 -6.25 4.63 1.63
C LEU A 175 -5.78 5.94 1.00
N ALA A 176 -6.46 7.06 1.29
CA ALA A 176 -6.05 8.38 0.80
C ALA A 176 -4.68 8.81 1.34
N CYS A 177 -4.39 8.54 2.61
CA CYS A 177 -3.09 8.82 3.23
C CYS A 177 -1.97 7.93 2.67
N ALA A 178 -2.27 6.67 2.36
CA ALA A 178 -1.33 5.77 1.72
C ALA A 178 -1.03 6.19 0.28
N ASP A 179 -2.05 6.62 -0.49
CA ASP A 179 -1.86 7.17 -1.84
C ASP A 179 -0.99 8.45 -1.80
N PHE A 180 -1.17 9.32 -0.80
CA PHE A 180 -0.31 10.48 -0.58
C PHE A 180 1.14 10.08 -0.27
N THR A 181 1.33 9.09 0.61
CA THR A 181 2.65 8.57 0.95
C THR A 181 3.36 7.99 -0.27
N CYS A 182 2.66 7.21 -1.10
CA CYS A 182 3.21 6.70 -2.35
C CYS A 182 3.63 7.80 -3.31
N HIS A 183 2.81 8.85 -3.43
CA HIS A 183 3.14 10.01 -4.24
C HIS A 183 4.41 10.71 -3.71
N LEU A 184 4.50 10.92 -2.40
CA LEU A 184 5.66 11.49 -1.75
C LEU A 184 6.94 10.68 -2.02
N CYS A 185 6.89 9.35 -1.85
CA CYS A 185 8.01 8.46 -2.15
C CYS A 185 8.47 8.61 -3.61
N ARG A 186 7.52 8.70 -4.55
CA ARG A 186 7.85 8.92 -5.97
C ARG A 186 8.53 10.27 -6.19
N THR A 187 8.04 11.35 -5.58
CA THR A 187 8.61 12.69 -5.73
C THR A 187 10.02 12.77 -5.14
N VAL A 188 10.26 12.13 -3.99
CA VAL A 188 11.58 11.98 -3.39
C VAL A 188 12.52 11.17 -4.30
N ALA A 189 12.06 10.02 -4.82
CA ALA A 189 12.87 9.18 -5.69
C ALA A 189 13.26 9.85 -7.02
N LEU A 190 12.45 10.81 -7.48
CA LEU A 190 12.72 11.61 -8.68
C LEU A 190 13.50 12.91 -8.39
N SER A 191 13.87 13.17 -7.13
CA SER A 191 14.54 14.39 -6.68
C SER A 191 13.83 15.68 -7.13
N GLN A 192 12.50 15.68 -7.09
CA GLN A 192 11.67 16.79 -7.55
C GLN A 192 11.38 17.83 -6.45
N LEU A 193 11.89 17.63 -5.24
CA LEU A 193 11.70 18.53 -4.09
C LEU A 193 12.93 19.39 -3.85
N GLY A 194 12.73 20.59 -3.31
CA GLY A 194 13.84 21.40 -2.77
C GLY A 194 14.43 20.75 -1.52
N ALA A 195 15.67 21.11 -1.17
CA ALA A 195 16.43 20.47 -0.08
C ALA A 195 15.70 20.44 1.28
N GLU A 196 14.99 21.51 1.64
CA GLU A 196 14.21 21.57 2.88
C GLU A 196 13.02 20.60 2.85
N ALA A 197 12.26 20.61 1.75
CA ALA A 197 11.14 19.69 1.55
C ALA A 197 11.61 18.23 1.45
N GLU A 198 12.76 17.97 0.85
CA GLU A 198 13.36 16.63 0.79
C GLU A 198 13.74 16.13 2.19
N ALA A 199 14.36 16.97 3.03
CA ALA A 199 14.67 16.63 4.42
C ALA A 199 13.39 16.38 5.24
N GLY A 200 12.38 17.23 5.09
CA GLY A 200 11.07 17.04 5.72
C GLY A 200 10.38 15.75 5.25
N SER A 201 10.50 15.41 3.96
CA SER A 201 9.95 14.20 3.37
C SER A 201 10.65 12.96 3.90
N ALA A 202 11.98 12.99 3.97
CA ALA A 202 12.76 11.89 4.54
C ALA A 202 12.43 11.69 6.03
N SER A 203 12.23 12.77 6.78
CA SER A 203 11.76 12.70 8.18
C SER A 203 10.38 12.04 8.27
N LEU A 204 9.41 12.52 7.49
CA LEU A 204 8.05 11.99 7.49
C LEU A 204 8.02 10.51 7.08
N LEU A 205 8.74 10.14 6.02
CA LEU A 205 8.78 8.76 5.53
C LEU A 205 9.45 7.79 6.52
N ARG A 206 10.35 8.27 7.39
CA ARG A 206 10.96 7.47 8.47
C ARG A 206 10.02 7.23 9.66
N GLU A 207 8.90 7.95 9.75
CA GLU A 207 7.95 7.77 10.84
C GLU A 207 7.38 6.33 10.84
N PRO A 208 7.40 5.62 11.99
CA PRO A 208 6.86 4.26 12.07
C PRO A 208 5.41 4.15 11.60
N ALA A 209 4.60 5.18 11.85
CA ALA A 209 3.20 5.23 11.44
C ALA A 209 3.02 5.13 9.91
N VAL A 210 3.96 5.69 9.13
CA VAL A 210 3.95 5.64 7.67
C VAL A 210 4.24 4.22 7.19
N THR A 211 5.27 3.58 7.76
CA THR A 211 5.58 2.18 7.43
C THR A 211 4.44 1.23 7.76
N GLN A 212 3.80 1.42 8.91
CA GLN A 212 2.66 0.62 9.36
C GLN A 212 1.46 0.81 8.44
N LEU A 213 1.15 2.05 8.05
CA LEU A 213 0.08 2.36 7.10
C LEU A 213 0.29 1.66 5.76
N LEU A 214 1.48 1.77 5.17
CA LEU A 214 1.80 1.13 3.89
C LEU A 214 1.72 -0.41 4.00
N GLN A 215 2.19 -0.99 5.11
CA GLN A 215 2.11 -2.43 5.34
C GLN A 215 0.66 -2.92 5.49
N GLN A 216 -0.20 -2.17 6.19
CA GLN A 216 -1.63 -2.47 6.31
C GLN A 216 -2.31 -2.48 4.94
N GLN A 217 -2.09 -1.43 4.12
CA GLN A 217 -2.68 -1.33 2.79
C GLN A 217 -2.14 -2.38 1.81
N LEU A 218 -0.84 -2.71 1.92
CA LEU A 218 -0.27 -3.81 1.16
C LEU A 218 -0.91 -5.16 1.53
N THR A 219 -1.19 -5.38 2.81
CA THR A 219 -1.86 -6.60 3.29
C THR A 219 -3.27 -6.73 2.70
N VAL A 220 -4.02 -5.64 2.64
CA VAL A 220 -5.35 -5.60 2.00
C VAL A 220 -5.25 -5.96 0.52
N CYS A 221 -4.26 -5.42 -0.20
CA CYS A 221 -4.05 -5.74 -1.61
C CYS A 221 -3.68 -7.23 -1.81
N ILE A 222 -2.83 -7.79 -0.95
CA ILE A 222 -2.43 -9.20 -1.00
C ILE A 222 -3.62 -10.11 -0.78
N MET A 223 -4.47 -9.82 0.20
CA MET A 223 -5.72 -10.55 0.42
C MET A 223 -6.60 -10.56 -0.83
N LEU A 224 -6.81 -9.39 -1.47
CA LEU A 224 -7.61 -9.30 -2.70
C LEU A 224 -6.98 -10.07 -3.87
N LEU A 225 -5.67 -9.99 -4.05
CA LEU A 225 -4.93 -10.78 -5.05
C LEU A 225 -5.06 -12.28 -4.78
N HIS A 226 -5.04 -12.69 -3.52
CA HIS A 226 -5.23 -14.07 -3.10
C HIS A 226 -6.66 -14.57 -3.38
N GLN A 227 -7.67 -13.74 -3.12
CA GLN A 227 -9.05 -14.03 -3.46
C GLN A 227 -9.22 -14.20 -4.98
N GLN A 228 -8.71 -13.26 -5.77
CA GLN A 228 -8.73 -13.34 -7.24
C GLN A 228 -8.01 -14.60 -7.75
N HIS A 229 -6.86 -14.93 -7.16
CA HIS A 229 -6.12 -16.15 -7.46
C HIS A 229 -6.98 -17.40 -7.22
N SER A 230 -7.63 -17.46 -6.06
CA SER A 230 -8.45 -18.61 -5.64
C SER A 230 -9.68 -18.79 -6.54
N GLU A 231 -10.39 -17.72 -6.84
CA GLU A 231 -11.53 -17.73 -7.76
C GLU A 231 -11.12 -18.19 -9.17
N GLN A 232 -9.99 -17.70 -9.67
CA GLN A 232 -9.46 -18.10 -10.96
C GLN A 232 -9.06 -19.59 -10.99
N GLN A 233 -8.44 -20.09 -9.92
CA GLN A 233 -8.08 -21.50 -9.80
C GLN A 233 -9.32 -22.42 -9.79
N GLN A 234 -10.39 -22.03 -9.08
CA GLN A 234 -11.67 -22.75 -9.10
C GLN A 234 -12.31 -22.76 -10.48
N GLN A 235 -12.30 -21.63 -11.19
CA GLN A 235 -12.80 -21.55 -12.57
C GLN A 235 -12.01 -22.46 -13.52
N GLN A 236 -10.68 -22.53 -13.39
CA GLN A 236 -9.86 -23.42 -14.22
C GLN A 236 -10.14 -24.90 -13.92
N GLN A 237 -10.31 -25.28 -12.65
CA GLN A 237 -10.63 -26.66 -12.26
C GLN A 237 -11.97 -27.12 -12.83
N SER A 238 -12.97 -26.24 -12.93
CA SER A 238 -14.27 -26.59 -13.54
C SER A 238 -14.23 -26.76 -15.07
N ARG A 239 -13.25 -26.13 -15.76
CA ARG A 239 -13.14 -26.14 -17.22
C ARG A 239 -12.19 -27.21 -17.77
N GLN A 240 -11.21 -27.65 -16.98
CA GLN A 240 -10.20 -28.60 -17.47
C GLN A 240 -10.71 -30.04 -17.43
N SER A 241 -10.60 -30.71 -18.58
CA SER A 241 -10.67 -32.17 -18.68
C SER A 241 -9.56 -32.80 -17.82
N ILE A 242 -9.84 -33.98 -17.25
CA ILE A 242 -8.94 -34.80 -16.40
C ILE A 242 -7.51 -34.90 -16.98
N LYS A 243 -7.34 -34.81 -18.30
CA LYS A 243 -6.02 -34.88 -18.98
C LYS A 243 -5.15 -33.62 -18.86
N GLN A 244 -5.72 -32.44 -18.57
CA GLN A 244 -4.95 -31.21 -18.36
C GLN A 244 -4.62 -30.94 -16.89
N GLN A 245 -5.31 -31.63 -15.97
CA GLN A 245 -5.17 -31.44 -14.53
C GLN A 245 -3.76 -31.78 -14.02
N LEU A 246 -3.07 -32.73 -14.66
CA LEU A 246 -1.68 -33.11 -14.35
C LEU A 246 -0.62 -32.04 -14.65
N ARG A 247 -0.96 -30.94 -15.34
CA ARG A 247 -0.03 -29.84 -15.64
C ARG A 247 -0.24 -28.60 -14.75
N ALA A 248 -1.28 -28.60 -13.93
CA ALA A 248 -1.71 -27.45 -13.15
C ALA A 248 -1.54 -27.65 -11.63
N ASP A 249 -0.63 -28.55 -11.21
CA ASP A 249 -0.19 -28.66 -9.80
C ASP A 249 0.68 -27.45 -9.42
N LEU A 250 0.11 -26.25 -9.53
CA LEU A 250 0.58 -25.07 -8.85
C LEU A 250 0.37 -25.35 -7.36
N LEU A 251 1.45 -25.37 -6.61
CA LEU A 251 1.40 -25.49 -5.17
C LEU A 251 0.45 -24.41 -4.63
N PRO A 252 -0.43 -24.75 -3.67
CA PRO A 252 -1.31 -23.77 -3.06
C PRO A 252 -0.46 -22.65 -2.46
N ILE A 253 -0.75 -21.41 -2.85
CA ILE A 253 -0.07 -20.24 -2.30
C ILE A 253 -0.56 -20.09 -0.85
N PRO A 254 0.33 -20.04 0.15
CA PRO A 254 -0.10 -19.85 1.54
C PRO A 254 -0.74 -18.48 1.74
N ALA A 255 -1.87 -18.43 2.45
CA ALA A 255 -2.56 -17.19 2.82
C ALA A 255 -1.94 -16.58 4.09
N PHE A 256 -0.71 -16.07 4.01
CA PHE A 256 0.00 -15.50 5.16
C PHE A 256 -0.73 -14.31 5.80
N HIS A 257 -1.52 -13.57 5.02
CA HIS A 257 -2.41 -12.52 5.55
C HIS A 257 -3.43 -13.04 6.59
N GLN A 258 -3.75 -14.33 6.62
CA GLN A 258 -4.62 -14.97 7.61
C GLN A 258 -3.86 -15.47 8.86
N HIS A 259 -2.52 -15.37 8.86
CA HIS A 259 -1.72 -15.84 9.99
C HIS A 259 -2.00 -14.97 11.23
N PRO A 260 -2.12 -15.55 12.45
CA PRO A 260 -2.40 -14.79 13.68
C PRO A 260 -1.48 -13.59 13.89
N ASP A 261 -0.17 -13.76 13.68
CA ASP A 261 0.81 -12.67 13.78
C ASP A 261 0.52 -11.51 12.83
N MET A 262 0.05 -11.80 11.61
CA MET A 262 -0.34 -10.76 10.64
C MET A 262 -1.61 -10.05 11.09
N LEU A 263 -2.62 -10.81 11.53
CA LEU A 263 -3.88 -10.24 12.01
C LEU A 263 -3.69 -9.36 13.26
N GLN A 264 -2.67 -9.63 14.09
CA GLN A 264 -2.33 -8.80 15.24
C GLN A 264 -1.72 -7.45 14.86
N LEU A 265 -1.10 -7.33 13.68
CA LEU A 265 -0.57 -6.05 13.17
C LEU A 265 -1.66 -5.16 12.58
N LEU A 266 -2.83 -5.72 12.29
CA LEU A 266 -3.93 -5.01 11.66
C LEU A 266 -4.91 -4.48 12.71
N PRO A 267 -5.41 -3.24 12.55
CA PRO A 267 -6.33 -2.64 13.50
C PRO A 267 -7.66 -3.39 13.50
N GLY A 268 -7.86 -4.31 14.44
CA GLY A 268 -9.07 -5.15 14.51
C GLY A 268 -9.04 -6.42 13.66
N GLY A 269 -7.86 -6.86 13.20
CA GLY A 269 -7.64 -8.17 12.59
C GLY A 269 -8.46 -8.39 11.31
N GLN A 270 -9.16 -9.53 11.22
CA GLN A 270 -9.89 -9.93 10.01
C GLN A 270 -11.00 -8.94 9.61
N ALA A 271 -11.71 -8.37 10.59
CA ALA A 271 -12.79 -7.42 10.32
C ALA A 271 -12.30 -6.15 9.60
N TYR A 272 -11.04 -5.77 9.85
CA TYR A 272 -10.40 -4.70 9.11
C TYR A 272 -10.08 -5.10 7.68
N LEU A 273 -9.49 -6.28 7.48
CA LEU A 273 -9.19 -6.79 6.13
C LEU A 273 -10.43 -6.83 5.25
N ASP A 274 -11.54 -7.33 5.78
CA ASP A 274 -12.79 -7.45 5.03
C ASP A 274 -13.32 -6.06 4.62
N ALA A 275 -13.38 -5.11 5.56
CA ALA A 275 -13.89 -3.77 5.31
C ALA A 275 -12.95 -2.93 4.43
N ALA A 276 -11.65 -3.00 4.66
CA ALA A 276 -10.65 -2.30 3.85
C ALA A 276 -10.57 -2.91 2.45
N GLY A 277 -10.71 -4.24 2.34
CA GLY A 277 -10.81 -4.97 1.08
C GLY A 277 -11.97 -4.49 0.22
N GLN A 278 -13.15 -4.29 0.82
CA GLN A 278 -14.30 -3.72 0.11
C GLN A 278 -14.02 -2.29 -0.40
N VAL A 279 -13.37 -1.45 0.41
CA VAL A 279 -13.01 -0.08 0.00
C VAL A 279 -12.01 -0.09 -1.15
N VAL A 280 -10.97 -0.92 -1.09
CA VAL A 280 -9.96 -1.04 -2.15
C VAL A 280 -10.58 -1.66 -3.42
N ALA A 281 -11.42 -2.68 -3.29
CA ALA A 281 -12.13 -3.29 -4.42
C ALA A 281 -13.06 -2.28 -5.11
N ALA A 282 -13.82 -1.49 -4.35
CA ALA A 282 -14.65 -0.41 -4.90
C ALA A 282 -13.81 0.68 -5.58
N ALA A 283 -12.64 1.01 -5.02
CA ALA A 283 -11.71 1.95 -5.65
C ALA A 283 -11.17 1.42 -6.99
N CYS A 284 -11.02 0.10 -7.14
CA CYS A 284 -10.56 -0.54 -8.37
C CYS A 284 -11.68 -0.79 -9.42
N GLY A 285 -12.94 -0.98 -9.01
CA GLY A 285 -14.01 -1.52 -9.87
C GLY A 285 -14.94 -0.52 -10.57
N ASP A 286 -14.83 0.78 -10.29
CA ASP A 286 -15.73 1.80 -10.84
C ASP A 286 -15.30 2.17 -12.28
N GLY A 287 -15.73 1.37 -13.25
CA GLY A 287 -15.27 1.30 -14.64
C GLY A 287 -15.60 2.50 -15.55
N VAL A 288 -15.60 3.74 -15.04
CA VAL A 288 -15.91 4.95 -15.84
C VAL A 288 -14.65 5.77 -16.17
N SER A 289 -13.46 5.39 -15.69
CA SER A 289 -12.21 6.10 -15.99
C SER A 289 -11.05 5.16 -16.26
N ASP A 290 -10.44 5.30 -17.45
CA ASP A 290 -9.32 4.51 -17.98
C ASP A 290 -8.03 4.51 -17.14
N SER A 291 -7.94 5.32 -16.07
CA SER A 291 -6.68 5.52 -15.35
C SER A 291 -6.66 4.99 -13.91
N ARG A 292 -7.65 4.18 -13.50
CA ARG A 292 -7.66 3.65 -12.13
C ARG A 292 -6.71 2.46 -12.00
N PRO A 293 -5.79 2.47 -11.02
CA PRO A 293 -4.83 1.39 -10.85
C PRO A 293 -5.57 0.11 -10.43
N THR A 294 -5.25 -1.00 -11.11
CA THR A 294 -5.70 -2.33 -10.67
C THR A 294 -5.17 -2.66 -9.27
N CYS A 295 -5.71 -3.70 -8.64
CA CYS A 295 -5.18 -4.20 -7.35
C CYS A 295 -3.68 -4.54 -7.45
N VAL A 296 -3.22 -5.08 -8.59
CA VAL A 296 -1.80 -5.32 -8.91
C VAL A 296 -1.02 -4.00 -8.93
N GLY A 297 -1.56 -2.98 -9.62
CA GLY A 297 -0.96 -1.64 -9.68
C GLY A 297 -0.81 -1.00 -8.30
N ARG A 298 -1.83 -1.12 -7.43
CA ARG A 298 -1.77 -0.64 -6.03
C ARG A 298 -0.79 -1.42 -5.17
N ALA A 299 -0.80 -2.74 -5.22
CA ALA A 299 0.15 -3.58 -4.50
C ALA A 299 1.60 -3.22 -4.87
N ARG A 300 1.85 -2.98 -6.16
CA ARG A 300 3.15 -2.49 -6.66
C ARG A 300 3.49 -1.14 -6.07
N MET A 301 2.55 -0.20 -6.09
CA MET A 301 2.76 1.16 -5.58
C MET A 301 3.14 1.14 -4.09
N PHE A 302 2.40 0.41 -3.27
CA PHE A 302 2.69 0.28 -1.83
C PHE A 302 4.01 -0.46 -1.57
N GLY A 303 4.30 -1.52 -2.35
CA GLY A 303 5.57 -2.24 -2.26
C GLY A 303 6.78 -1.34 -2.56
N ALA A 304 6.71 -0.54 -3.64
CA ALA A 304 7.77 0.41 -4.00
C ALA A 304 7.91 1.53 -2.97
N ALA A 305 6.80 2.04 -2.42
CA ALA A 305 6.84 3.04 -1.36
C ALA A 305 7.51 2.51 -0.09
N LEU A 306 7.19 1.28 0.33
CA LEU A 306 7.85 0.61 1.46
C LEU A 306 9.34 0.41 1.23
N GLU A 307 9.74 0.07 0.01
CA GLU A 307 11.14 -0.09 -0.35
C GLU A 307 11.91 1.24 -0.21
N ILE A 308 11.34 2.34 -0.72
CA ILE A 308 11.92 3.68 -0.61
C ILE A 308 12.05 4.07 0.87
N THR A 309 10.99 3.87 1.66
CA THR A 309 11.04 4.13 3.10
C THR A 309 12.14 3.33 3.79
N LEU A 310 12.27 2.03 3.49
CA LEU A 310 13.34 1.19 4.03
C LEU A 310 14.72 1.73 3.68
N ARG A 311 14.96 2.10 2.43
CA ARG A 311 16.23 2.69 2.00
C ARG A 311 16.53 3.97 2.78
N LEU A 312 15.54 4.86 2.95
CA LEU A 312 15.70 6.11 3.70
C LEU A 312 16.01 5.89 5.18
N CYS A 313 15.45 4.83 5.78
CA CYS A 313 15.80 4.43 7.14
C CYS A 313 17.23 3.88 7.20
N CYS A 314 17.64 3.05 6.24
CA CYS A 314 18.89 2.30 6.28
C CYS A 314 20.15 3.10 5.92
N VAL A 315 20.03 4.31 5.37
CA VAL A 315 21.21 5.16 5.13
C VAL A 315 21.83 5.53 6.49
N PRO A 316 23.09 5.10 6.78
CA PRO A 316 23.71 5.39 8.05
C PRO A 316 23.82 6.90 8.21
N GLN A 317 23.04 7.46 9.13
CA GLN A 317 23.28 8.84 9.56
C GLN A 317 24.67 8.84 10.18
N GLN A 318 25.54 9.75 9.71
CA GLN A 318 26.94 9.85 10.11
C GLN A 318 27.16 10.15 11.62
N GLY A 319 26.14 10.04 12.46
CA GLY A 319 26.10 10.44 13.87
C GLY A 319 26.01 9.31 14.90
N GLY A 320 26.12 8.03 14.53
CA GLY A 320 26.30 6.93 15.52
C GLY A 320 25.07 6.60 16.39
N GLU A 321 23.87 7.07 16.04
CA GLU A 321 22.65 6.60 16.71
C GLU A 321 22.39 5.14 16.36
N THR A 322 22.41 4.28 17.39
CA THR A 322 22.05 2.87 17.26
C THR A 322 20.59 2.78 16.85
N PHE A 323 20.33 2.09 15.74
CA PHE A 323 18.99 1.83 15.23
C PHE A 323 18.08 1.27 16.34
N ASP A 324 16.95 1.91 16.59
CA ASP A 324 15.91 1.33 17.44
C ASP A 324 15.39 0.06 16.75
N ALA A 325 15.49 -1.08 17.41
CA ALA A 325 15.15 -2.40 16.86
C ALA A 325 13.65 -2.58 16.55
N ASN A 326 12.81 -1.57 16.84
CA ASN A 326 11.35 -1.63 16.76
C ASN A 326 10.77 -1.26 15.38
N VAL A 327 11.52 -1.38 14.28
CA VAL A 327 11.00 -1.07 12.94
C VAL A 327 9.99 -2.16 12.49
N PRO A 328 8.68 -1.85 12.36
CA PRO A 328 7.65 -2.85 12.07
C PRO A 328 7.86 -3.61 10.76
N VAL A 329 8.48 -2.95 9.77
CA VAL A 329 8.76 -3.52 8.44
C VAL A 329 9.79 -4.64 8.47
N LEU A 330 10.59 -4.74 9.54
CA LEU A 330 11.56 -5.83 9.71
C LEU A 330 10.98 -7.01 10.50
N SER A 331 9.70 -6.99 10.84
CA SER A 331 9.04 -8.09 11.55
C SER A 331 8.93 -9.36 10.69
N ALA A 332 8.87 -10.52 11.34
CA ALA A 332 8.63 -11.81 10.68
C ALA A 332 7.35 -11.81 9.84
N ALA A 333 6.32 -11.12 10.34
CA ALA A 333 5.05 -10.94 9.68
C ALA A 333 5.20 -10.13 8.38
N ALA A 334 5.93 -9.00 8.40
CA ALA A 334 6.21 -8.21 7.21
C ALA A 334 6.97 -9.02 6.14
N VAL A 335 7.95 -9.83 6.52
CA VAL A 335 8.68 -10.70 5.58
C VAL A 335 7.74 -11.75 4.95
N ARG A 336 6.93 -12.45 5.77
CA ARG A 336 5.95 -13.42 5.26
C ARG A 336 4.95 -12.79 4.29
N LEU A 337 4.55 -11.54 4.54
CA LEU A 337 3.66 -10.79 3.66
C LEU A 337 4.30 -10.55 2.28
N VAL A 338 5.56 -10.13 2.25
CA VAL A 338 6.29 -9.91 0.99
C VAL A 338 6.50 -11.22 0.24
N LEU A 339 6.73 -12.34 0.94
CA LEU A 339 6.79 -13.67 0.33
C LEU A 339 5.44 -14.07 -0.30
N GLU A 340 4.31 -13.79 0.36
CA GLU A 340 2.99 -14.01 -0.23
C GLU A 340 2.81 -13.23 -1.52
N LEU A 341 3.17 -11.94 -1.50
CA LEU A 341 3.08 -11.06 -2.66
C LEU A 341 3.90 -11.58 -3.83
N GLN A 342 5.12 -12.04 -3.55
CA GLN A 342 6.02 -12.59 -4.57
C GLN A 342 5.46 -13.87 -5.19
N LEU A 343 4.88 -14.78 -4.39
CA LEU A 343 4.24 -15.99 -4.89
C LEU A 343 2.99 -15.66 -5.72
N LEU A 344 2.15 -14.73 -5.26
CA LEU A 344 0.97 -14.27 -6.01
C LEU A 344 1.35 -13.62 -7.34
N ALA A 345 2.38 -12.78 -7.34
CA ALA A 345 2.89 -12.13 -8.55
C ALA A 345 3.46 -13.16 -9.54
N ALA A 346 4.26 -14.12 -9.06
CA ALA A 346 4.79 -15.19 -9.90
C ALA A 346 3.68 -16.07 -10.50
N GLY A 347 2.68 -16.43 -9.69
CA GLY A 347 1.50 -17.15 -10.17
C GLY A 347 0.72 -16.38 -11.23
N ALA A 348 0.57 -15.06 -11.08
CA ALA A 348 -0.06 -14.20 -12.07
C ALA A 348 0.71 -14.14 -13.39
N VAL A 349 2.05 -14.01 -13.34
CA VAL A 349 2.90 -14.06 -14.56
C VAL A 349 2.78 -15.40 -15.26
N GLN A 350 2.85 -16.51 -14.52
CA GLN A 350 2.71 -17.85 -15.09
C GLN A 350 1.37 -18.04 -15.79
N ARG A 351 0.28 -17.56 -15.21
CA ARG A 351 -1.05 -17.62 -15.83
C ARG A 351 -1.13 -16.78 -17.09
N LEU A 352 -0.57 -15.56 -17.08
CA LEU A 352 -0.53 -14.71 -18.26
C LEU A 352 0.24 -15.40 -19.41
N GLN A 353 1.38 -16.03 -19.12
CA GLN A 353 2.14 -16.82 -20.09
C GLN A 353 1.33 -17.99 -20.66
N GLN A 354 0.62 -18.74 -19.80
CA GLN A 354 -0.25 -19.84 -20.25
C GLN A 354 -1.40 -19.35 -21.14
N GLN A 355 -2.02 -18.22 -20.81
CA GLN A 355 -3.07 -17.61 -21.62
C GLN A 355 -2.55 -17.15 -22.99
N GLN A 356 -1.37 -16.53 -23.04
CA GLN A 356 -0.73 -16.15 -24.29
C GLN A 356 -0.42 -17.37 -25.17
N GLN A 357 0.07 -18.48 -24.60
CA GLN A 357 0.31 -19.71 -25.36
C GLN A 357 -0.99 -20.30 -25.93
N GLN A 358 -2.09 -20.29 -25.17
CA GLN A 358 -3.39 -20.76 -25.66
C GLN A 358 -3.96 -19.86 -26.77
N GLN A 359 -3.81 -18.53 -26.64
CA GLN A 359 -4.22 -17.60 -27.70
C GLN A 359 -3.40 -17.79 -28.98
N GLN A 360 -2.09 -18.04 -28.88
CA GLN A 360 -1.26 -18.32 -30.05
C GLN A 360 -1.67 -19.62 -30.76
N GLN A 361 -2.02 -20.68 -30.01
CA GLN A 361 -2.53 -21.91 -30.62
C GLN A 361 -3.89 -21.71 -31.32
N GLN A 362 -4.80 -20.93 -30.72
CA GLN A 362 -6.07 -20.59 -31.36
C GLN A 362 -5.86 -19.72 -32.61
N GLN A 363 -4.94 -18.75 -32.56
CA GLN A 363 -4.60 -17.95 -33.74
C GLN A 363 -3.96 -18.77 -34.85
N GLN A 364 -3.14 -19.79 -34.56
CA GLN A 364 -2.62 -20.68 -35.61
C GLN A 364 -3.73 -21.52 -36.26
N GLN A 365 -4.72 -21.98 -35.48
CA GLN A 365 -5.88 -22.68 -36.06
C GLN A 365 -6.77 -21.75 -36.88
N GLN A 366 -6.97 -20.50 -36.43
CA GLN A 366 -7.72 -19.50 -37.19
C GLN A 366 -6.96 -18.96 -38.41
N GLN A 367 -5.63 -18.82 -38.37
CA GLN A 367 -4.83 -18.40 -39.53
C GLN A 367 -4.85 -19.43 -40.65
N GLN A 368 -5.07 -20.73 -40.35
CA GLN A 368 -5.38 -21.72 -41.38
C GLN A 368 -6.76 -21.51 -42.02
N GLN A 369 -7.67 -20.76 -41.39
CA GLN A 369 -9.02 -20.48 -41.92
C GLN A 369 -9.23 -19.05 -42.43
N GLN A 370 -8.43 -18.06 -42.00
CA GLN A 370 -8.61 -16.66 -42.38
C GLN A 370 -7.28 -15.96 -42.61
N GLN A 371 -6.80 -16.05 -43.85
CA GLN A 371 -5.59 -15.35 -44.29
C GLN A 371 -5.84 -13.89 -44.69
N GLN A 372 -6.81 -13.15 -44.10
CA GLN A 372 -7.03 -11.76 -44.53
C GLN A 372 -7.66 -10.70 -43.61
N GLN A 373 -7.81 -10.87 -42.29
CA GLN A 373 -8.16 -9.71 -41.44
C GLN A 373 -7.30 -9.56 -40.18
N GLN A 374 -7.02 -8.29 -39.91
CA GLN A 374 -5.79 -7.75 -39.35
C GLN A 374 -5.61 -7.87 -37.83
N GLN A 375 -4.33 -7.77 -37.46
CA GLN A 375 -3.79 -7.52 -36.13
C GLN A 375 -4.46 -6.33 -35.44
N GLN A 376 -5.31 -6.60 -34.46
CA GLN A 376 -5.52 -5.72 -33.32
C GLN A 376 -5.23 -6.50 -32.05
N GLN A 377 -3.94 -6.75 -31.78
CA GLN A 377 -3.53 -6.93 -30.40
C GLN A 377 -3.50 -5.53 -29.79
N GLN A 378 -4.51 -5.22 -28.97
CA GLN A 378 -4.43 -4.05 -28.13
C GLN A 378 -3.20 -4.21 -27.22
N PRO A 379 -2.27 -3.25 -27.22
CA PRO A 379 -1.16 -3.28 -26.28
C PRO A 379 -1.77 -3.25 -24.87
N MET A 380 -1.62 -4.35 -24.14
CA MET A 380 -1.99 -4.41 -22.72
C MET A 380 -1.19 -3.30 -22.01
N ASP A 381 -1.88 -2.45 -21.25
CA ASP A 381 -1.26 -1.29 -20.62
C ASP A 381 -0.10 -1.73 -19.72
N ARG A 382 1.12 -1.27 -20.04
CA ARG A 382 2.39 -1.79 -19.49
C ARG A 382 2.51 -1.55 -17.98
N SER A 383 1.78 -0.59 -17.42
CA SER A 383 1.94 -0.19 -16.02
C SER A 383 1.48 -1.25 -15.02
N ASP A 384 0.57 -2.15 -15.43
CA ASP A 384 -0.11 -3.09 -14.53
C ASP A 384 0.31 -4.55 -14.79
N HIS A 385 1.43 -4.74 -15.51
CA HIS A 385 1.96 -6.07 -15.79
C HIS A 385 2.39 -6.78 -14.49
N PRO A 386 1.94 -8.03 -14.22
CA PRO A 386 2.28 -8.76 -13.00
C PRO A 386 3.79 -8.98 -12.83
N GLY A 387 4.54 -8.96 -13.95
CA GLY A 387 6.01 -9.02 -13.92
C GLY A 387 6.66 -7.82 -13.21
N GLN A 388 6.03 -6.65 -13.22
CA GLN A 388 6.53 -5.49 -12.49
C GLN A 388 6.27 -5.62 -10.98
N LEU A 389 5.13 -6.22 -10.59
CA LEU A 389 4.86 -6.55 -9.19
C LEU A 389 5.86 -7.57 -8.64
N LEU A 390 6.23 -8.56 -9.47
CA LEU A 390 7.24 -9.55 -9.12
C LEU A 390 8.62 -8.92 -8.88
N LEU A 391 9.04 -7.99 -9.74
CA LEU A 391 10.30 -7.27 -9.55
C LEU A 391 10.27 -6.37 -8.30
N THR A 392 9.16 -5.68 -8.07
CA THR A 392 9.01 -4.79 -6.90
C THR A 392 9.01 -5.58 -5.59
N SER A 393 8.31 -6.72 -5.54
CA SER A 393 8.32 -7.59 -4.34
C SER A 393 9.71 -8.16 -4.06
N PHE A 394 10.47 -8.48 -5.11
CA PHE A 394 11.86 -8.89 -4.99
C PHE A 394 12.77 -7.79 -4.42
N GLN A 395 12.69 -6.57 -4.96
CA GLN A 395 13.45 -5.41 -4.48
C GLN A 395 13.12 -5.04 -3.02
N LEU A 396 11.84 -5.14 -2.66
CA LEU A 396 11.37 -4.94 -1.29
C LEU A 396 11.94 -6.00 -0.33
N LEU A 397 11.82 -7.29 -0.68
CA LEU A 397 12.35 -8.39 0.14
C LEU A 397 13.86 -8.22 0.37
N HIS A 398 14.58 -7.87 -0.69
CA HIS A 398 16.00 -7.59 -0.63
C HIS A 398 16.34 -6.42 0.30
N SER A 399 15.61 -5.31 0.20
CA SER A 399 15.79 -4.15 1.07
C SER A 399 15.53 -4.50 2.54
N GLN A 400 14.54 -5.33 2.83
CA GLN A 400 14.31 -5.87 4.18
C GLN A 400 15.51 -6.69 4.67
N TRP A 401 16.07 -7.57 3.83
CA TRP A 401 17.27 -8.34 4.19
C TRP A 401 18.49 -7.45 4.47
N GLN A 402 18.72 -6.42 3.65
CA GLN A 402 19.81 -5.49 3.88
C GLN A 402 19.64 -4.73 5.20
N ALA A 403 18.43 -4.25 5.48
CA ALA A 403 18.09 -3.57 6.72
C ALA A 403 18.36 -4.46 7.96
N VAL A 404 17.93 -5.72 7.92
CA VAL A 404 18.19 -6.70 8.99
C VAL A 404 19.70 -6.94 9.18
N ARG A 405 20.48 -7.01 8.09
CA ARG A 405 21.94 -7.18 8.19
C ARG A 405 22.62 -5.97 8.80
N GLN A 406 22.15 -4.76 8.47
CA GLN A 406 22.73 -3.51 8.95
C GLN A 406 22.38 -3.22 10.42
N SER A 407 21.23 -3.69 10.91
CA SER A 407 20.85 -3.52 12.31
C SER A 407 21.71 -4.32 13.31
N GLY A 408 22.68 -5.11 12.81
CA GLY A 408 23.54 -5.94 13.66
C GLY A 408 22.81 -7.10 14.33
N SER A 409 21.54 -7.32 14.00
CA SER A 409 20.79 -8.49 14.41
C SER A 409 21.40 -9.71 13.72
N SER A 410 22.16 -10.50 14.48
CA SER A 410 22.99 -11.60 13.97
C SER A 410 22.21 -12.79 13.41
N CYS A 411 20.89 -12.70 13.32
CA CYS A 411 20.02 -13.80 12.92
C CYS A 411 19.00 -13.30 11.90
N LEU A 412 18.93 -13.98 10.75
CA LEU A 412 17.66 -14.12 10.03
C LEU A 412 16.64 -14.51 11.11
N LEU A 413 15.52 -13.79 11.25
CA LEU A 413 14.53 -14.01 12.32
C LEU A 413 14.40 -15.53 12.54
N PRO A 414 14.90 -16.06 13.67
CA PRO A 414 15.05 -17.50 13.85
C PRO A 414 13.68 -18.21 13.82
N GLU A 415 12.59 -17.45 13.87
CA GLU A 415 11.21 -17.89 13.69
C GLU A 415 10.81 -18.09 12.20
N VAL A 416 11.39 -17.33 11.27
CA VAL A 416 11.03 -17.36 9.85
C VAL A 416 11.72 -18.53 9.15
N LEU A 417 12.99 -18.80 9.47
CA LEU A 417 13.75 -19.84 8.75
C LEU A 417 13.20 -21.27 8.93
N PRO A 418 12.87 -21.73 10.15
CA PRO A 418 12.36 -23.08 10.35
C PRO A 418 10.92 -23.25 9.87
N ALA A 419 10.09 -22.21 10.05
CA ALA A 419 8.67 -22.26 9.70
C ALA A 419 8.42 -22.02 8.20
N ALA A 420 9.24 -21.17 7.58
CA ALA A 420 9.02 -20.69 6.21
C ALA A 420 10.23 -20.85 5.28
N GLY A 421 11.30 -21.56 5.68
CA GLY A 421 12.51 -21.71 4.87
C GLY A 421 12.25 -22.29 3.48
N LEU A 422 11.38 -23.29 3.36
CA LEU A 422 11.01 -23.84 2.06
C LEU A 422 10.19 -22.86 1.21
N GLN A 423 9.30 -22.09 1.83
CA GLN A 423 8.50 -21.06 1.16
C GLN A 423 9.38 -19.88 0.71
N LEU A 424 10.40 -19.54 1.51
CA LEU A 424 11.42 -18.56 1.16
C LEU A 424 12.22 -19.03 -0.07
N LEU A 425 12.67 -20.29 -0.08
CA LEU A 425 13.36 -20.86 -1.25
C LEU A 425 12.46 -20.86 -2.49
N GLN A 426 11.18 -21.21 -2.34
CA GLN A 426 10.21 -21.18 -3.45
C GLN A 426 9.97 -19.77 -3.96
N ALA A 427 9.75 -18.81 -3.08
CA ALA A 427 9.56 -17.41 -3.43
C ALA A 427 10.80 -16.88 -4.17
N LEU A 428 12.00 -17.13 -3.65
CA LEU A 428 13.26 -16.70 -4.26
C LEU A 428 13.54 -17.40 -5.60
N ALA A 429 13.11 -18.65 -5.78
CA ALA A 429 13.23 -19.36 -7.05
C ALA A 429 12.22 -18.89 -8.10
N ALA A 430 11.07 -18.35 -7.69
CA ALA A 430 9.98 -18.03 -8.61
C ALA A 430 10.36 -16.98 -9.68
N PRO A 431 11.00 -15.84 -9.37
CA PRO A 431 11.48 -14.89 -10.39
C PRO A 431 12.43 -15.53 -11.41
N LEU A 432 13.31 -16.43 -10.97
CA LEU A 432 14.22 -17.15 -11.85
C LEU A 432 13.49 -18.07 -12.81
N GLN A 433 12.52 -18.83 -12.31
CA GLN A 433 11.72 -19.72 -13.14
C GLN A 433 10.93 -18.92 -14.19
N GLN A 434 10.37 -17.76 -13.80
CA GLN A 434 9.68 -16.87 -14.74
C GLN A 434 10.64 -16.29 -15.79
N LEU A 435 11.86 -15.91 -15.38
CA LEU A 435 12.92 -15.45 -16.29
C LEU A 435 13.29 -16.50 -17.34
N GLN A 436 13.39 -17.77 -16.94
CA GLN A 436 13.73 -18.88 -17.84
C GLN A 436 12.60 -19.23 -18.81
N LEU A 437 11.34 -18.98 -18.44
CA LEU A 437 10.17 -19.28 -19.26
C LEU A 437 9.77 -18.12 -20.17
N ALA A 438 10.15 -16.89 -19.84
CA ALA A 438 9.86 -15.72 -20.66
C ALA A 438 10.65 -15.75 -21.98
N PRO A 439 10.03 -15.42 -23.12
CA PRO A 439 10.74 -15.32 -24.38
C PRO A 439 11.81 -14.22 -24.29
N SER A 440 12.99 -14.47 -24.86
CA SER A 440 14.13 -13.53 -24.83
C SER A 440 13.85 -12.16 -25.47
N SER A 441 12.79 -12.07 -26.27
CA SER A 441 12.32 -10.83 -26.90
C SER A 441 11.44 -9.96 -25.99
N ASP A 442 11.06 -10.42 -24.80
CA ASP A 442 10.23 -9.65 -23.88
C ASP A 442 11.07 -8.56 -23.20
N GLU A 443 10.62 -7.30 -23.24
CA GLU A 443 11.28 -6.19 -22.53
C GLU A 443 11.38 -6.47 -21.03
N TRP A 444 10.42 -7.22 -20.47
CA TRP A 444 10.50 -7.65 -19.07
C TRP A 444 11.70 -8.55 -18.82
N HIS A 445 12.00 -9.48 -19.73
CA HIS A 445 13.17 -10.35 -19.62
C HIS A 445 14.45 -9.52 -19.65
N ALA A 446 14.56 -8.56 -20.57
CA ALA A 446 15.71 -7.67 -20.65
C ALA A 446 15.94 -6.88 -19.34
N ARG A 447 14.88 -6.27 -18.77
CA ARG A 447 14.97 -5.54 -17.50
C ARG A 447 15.32 -6.44 -16.32
N ALA A 448 14.70 -7.61 -16.23
CA ALA A 448 14.97 -8.54 -15.13
C ALA A 448 16.39 -9.12 -15.23
N VAL A 449 16.92 -9.32 -16.44
CA VAL A 449 18.33 -9.69 -16.67
C VAL A 449 19.26 -8.54 -16.32
N GLU A 450 18.94 -7.30 -16.68
CA GLU A 450 19.73 -6.10 -16.34
C GLU A 450 19.83 -5.91 -14.82
N GLU A 451 18.70 -5.98 -14.11
CA GLU A 451 18.64 -5.95 -12.64
C GLU A 451 19.41 -7.13 -12.00
N ALA A 452 19.44 -8.28 -12.67
CA ALA A 452 20.20 -9.43 -12.21
C ALA A 452 21.70 -9.32 -12.45
N ALA A 453 22.10 -8.70 -13.56
CA ALA A 453 23.48 -8.51 -13.97
C ALA A 453 24.14 -7.30 -13.31
N GLY A 454 23.34 -6.36 -12.76
CA GLY A 454 23.84 -5.19 -12.05
C GLY A 454 24.86 -5.56 -10.96
N SER A 455 25.97 -4.83 -10.90
CA SER A 455 26.96 -4.92 -9.83
C SER A 455 26.52 -4.18 -8.56
N THR A 456 25.27 -3.72 -8.53
CA THR A 456 24.69 -3.07 -7.36
C THR A 456 24.65 -4.07 -6.20
N PRO A 457 25.14 -3.69 -5.00
CA PRO A 457 25.02 -4.53 -3.82
C PRO A 457 23.56 -4.96 -3.64
N GLY A 458 23.31 -6.27 -3.76
CA GLY A 458 21.97 -6.81 -3.68
C GLY A 458 21.29 -7.27 -4.96
N SER A 459 21.98 -7.23 -6.10
CA SER A 459 21.44 -7.75 -7.35
C SER A 459 20.96 -9.20 -7.23
N LEU A 460 20.04 -9.60 -8.11
CA LEU A 460 19.53 -10.98 -8.17
C LEU A 460 20.69 -11.98 -8.28
N GLY A 461 21.76 -11.65 -9.03
CA GLY A 461 22.96 -12.47 -9.10
C GLY A 461 23.64 -12.70 -7.74
N GLN A 462 23.78 -11.67 -6.90
CA GLN A 462 24.36 -11.81 -5.56
C GLN A 462 23.47 -12.61 -4.60
N GLN A 463 22.15 -12.45 -4.70
CA GLN A 463 21.22 -13.22 -3.87
C GLN A 463 21.18 -14.69 -4.27
N LEU A 464 21.27 -14.99 -5.56
CA LEU A 464 21.35 -16.36 -6.05
C LEU A 464 22.68 -17.02 -5.69
N LEU A 465 23.78 -16.26 -5.70
CA LEU A 465 25.05 -16.69 -5.14
C LEU A 465 24.95 -17.00 -3.64
N ALA A 466 24.26 -16.16 -2.86
CA ALA A 466 24.05 -16.39 -1.43
C ALA A 466 23.13 -17.59 -1.16
N LEU A 467 22.08 -17.78 -1.96
CA LEU A 467 21.15 -18.90 -1.87
C LEU A 467 21.84 -20.21 -2.26
N ASN A 468 22.71 -20.17 -3.26
CA ASN A 468 23.57 -21.28 -3.65
C ASN A 468 24.58 -21.64 -2.53
N ALA A 469 25.20 -20.63 -1.91
CA ALA A 469 26.08 -20.85 -0.76
C ALA A 469 25.34 -21.45 0.46
N ALA A 470 24.05 -21.13 0.64
CA ALA A 470 23.22 -21.63 1.72
C ALA A 470 22.60 -23.02 1.45
N ALA A 471 22.59 -23.49 0.20
CA ALA A 471 22.04 -24.79 -0.22
C ALA A 471 23.11 -25.62 -0.96
N PRO A 472 24.06 -26.26 -0.23
CA PRO A 472 25.13 -27.03 -0.84
C PRO A 472 24.57 -28.21 -1.65
N GLY A 473 24.51 -28.06 -2.98
CA GLY A 473 23.96 -29.06 -3.89
C GLY A 473 23.55 -28.53 -5.28
N LEU A 474 23.35 -27.22 -5.43
CA LEU A 474 23.12 -26.57 -6.73
C LEU A 474 24.46 -26.20 -7.38
N THR A 475 24.75 -26.71 -8.59
CA THR A 475 26.03 -26.40 -9.25
C THR A 475 25.97 -25.05 -9.95
N MET A 476 26.96 -24.18 -9.68
CA MET A 476 27.09 -22.83 -10.26
C MET A 476 27.02 -22.83 -11.80
N THR A 477 27.49 -23.92 -12.43
CA THR A 477 27.49 -24.14 -13.87
C THR A 477 26.09 -24.24 -14.48
N GLN A 478 25.12 -24.83 -13.77
CA GLN A 478 23.73 -24.92 -14.23
C GLN A 478 23.00 -23.56 -14.17
N LEU A 479 23.37 -22.72 -13.20
CA LEU A 479 22.79 -21.40 -12.99
C LEU A 479 23.39 -20.35 -13.95
N MET A 480 24.69 -20.48 -14.23
CA MET A 480 25.37 -19.68 -15.27
C MET A 480 24.89 -20.03 -16.67
N GLN A 481 24.58 -21.30 -16.97
CA GLN A 481 24.03 -21.70 -18.27
C GLN A 481 22.64 -21.09 -18.56
N ALA A 482 21.87 -20.76 -17.53
CA ALA A 482 20.60 -20.05 -17.67
C ALA A 482 20.75 -18.53 -17.89
N THR A 483 21.91 -17.96 -17.55
CA THR A 483 22.20 -16.51 -17.66
C THR A 483 23.16 -16.15 -18.80
N SER A 484 23.86 -17.12 -19.37
CA SER A 484 24.84 -16.94 -20.46
C SER A 484 24.23 -16.85 -21.88
N GLY A 485 22.92 -16.57 -21.97
CA GLY A 485 22.30 -16.11 -23.22
C GLY A 485 22.76 -14.72 -23.67
N VAL A 486 23.46 -13.98 -22.82
CA VAL A 486 24.12 -12.72 -23.16
C VAL A 486 25.56 -13.00 -23.57
N THR A 487 25.84 -12.87 -24.86
CA THR A 487 27.16 -12.97 -25.47
C THR A 487 28.11 -11.92 -24.91
N ALA A 488 28.83 -12.25 -23.84
CA ALA A 488 29.99 -11.49 -23.41
C ALA A 488 31.15 -11.73 -24.39
N THR A 489 31.53 -10.68 -25.11
CA THR A 489 32.77 -10.59 -25.89
C THR A 489 33.96 -10.63 -24.90
N PRO A 490 35.06 -11.35 -25.18
CA PRO A 490 36.15 -11.47 -24.22
C PRO A 490 37.01 -10.20 -24.29
N LEU A 491 37.00 -9.42 -23.22
CA LEU A 491 37.91 -8.30 -23.02
C LEU A 491 38.65 -8.48 -21.70
N LEU A 492 39.49 -9.52 -21.63
CA LEU A 492 40.55 -9.67 -20.63
C LEU A 492 41.74 -10.41 -21.25
N GLN A 493 42.59 -9.64 -21.95
CA GLN A 493 44.03 -9.85 -22.01
C GLN A 493 44.70 -8.48 -21.82
N ALA A 494 44.96 -8.14 -20.57
CA ALA A 494 46.08 -7.29 -20.08
C ALA A 494 45.99 -7.24 -18.55
#